data_AF-A0A7J8FN11-F1
#
_entry.id   AF-A0A7J8FN11-F1
#
_cell.length_a   1.000
_cell.length_b   1.000
_cell.length_c   1.000
_cell.angle_alpha   90.00
_cell.angle_beta   90.00
_cell.angle_gamma   90.00
#
_symmetry.space_group_name_H-M   'P 1'
#
loop_
_entity.id
_entity.type
_entity.pdbx_description
1 polymer ?
#
loop_
_entity_poly.entity_id
_entity_poly.type
_entity_poly.pdbx_seq_one_letter_code
_entity_poly.pdbx_strand_id
1 'polypeptide(L)'
;MDLLKITMKELISLARPMDDSQSTVSQVHALNILRALFRDTRLGENIIPYVADGAKAAILGFTSAVWAVRNSSTLLFSTLITRIFGVKKGKDELFKKNTVIAKIGRRGKSFQENILELVFFNFI
;
A
#
# COMPACT_ATOMS: atom_id res chain seq x y z
N MET A 1 -21.87 -11.18 11.52
CA MET A 1 -21.20 -10.05 10.86
C MET A 1 -19.73 -10.14 11.21
N ASP A 2 -18.87 -10.34 10.22
CA ASP A 2 -17.44 -10.60 10.41
C ASP A 2 -16.71 -9.33 10.87
N LEU A 3 -16.08 -9.34 12.06
CA LEU A 3 -15.47 -8.15 12.69
C LEU A 3 -14.48 -7.46 11.75
N LEU A 4 -13.69 -8.25 11.01
CA LEU A 4 -12.73 -7.75 10.02
C LEU A 4 -13.40 -6.86 8.97
N LYS A 5 -14.58 -7.25 8.49
CA LYS A 5 -15.31 -6.49 7.47
C LYS A 5 -15.73 -5.11 7.96
N ILE A 6 -16.17 -5.02 9.22
CA ILE A 6 -16.55 -3.75 9.83
C ILE A 6 -15.29 -2.88 9.98
N THR A 7 -14.23 -3.43 10.59
CA THR A 7 -12.98 -2.73 10.81
C THR A 7 -12.37 -2.19 9.51
N MET A 8 -12.31 -3.00 8.45
CA MET A 8 -11.74 -2.56 7.17
C MET A 8 -12.54 -1.42 6.54
N LYS A 9 -13.88 -1.48 6.60
CA LYS A 9 -14.74 -0.41 6.07
C LYS A 9 -14.58 0.91 6.84
N GLU A 10 -14.56 0.85 8.16
CA GLU A 10 -14.39 2.04 9.00
C GLU A 10 -13.01 2.68 8.77
N LEU A 11 -11.95 1.87 8.75
CA LEU A 11 -10.60 2.37 8.49
C LEU A 11 -10.45 2.99 7.10
N ILE A 12 -11.07 2.38 6.06
CA ILE A 12 -11.09 2.96 4.71
C ILE A 12 -11.81 4.30 4.68
N SER A 13 -12.91 4.44 5.45
CA SER A 13 -13.64 5.69 5.58
C SER A 13 -12.77 6.78 6.20
N LEU A 14 -12.10 6.46 7.32
CA LEU A 14 -11.20 7.37 8.03
C LEU A 14 -9.94 7.74 7.24
N ALA A 15 -9.48 6.87 6.33
CA ALA A 15 -8.31 7.12 5.51
C ALA A 15 -8.54 8.11 4.35
N ARG A 16 -9.80 8.46 4.06
CA ARG A 16 -10.13 9.44 3.01
C ARG A 16 -9.76 10.87 3.44
N PRO A 17 -9.39 11.74 2.50
CA PRO A 17 -9.15 13.15 2.79
C PRO A 17 -10.40 13.80 3.41
N MET A 18 -10.21 14.55 4.48
CA MET A 18 -11.23 15.36 5.14
C MET A 18 -10.62 16.75 5.43
N ASP A 19 -11.45 17.79 5.40
CA ASP A 19 -10.98 19.19 5.39
C ASP A 19 -10.57 19.74 6.77
N ASP A 20 -10.62 18.93 7.84
CA ASP A 20 -10.34 19.37 9.22
C ASP A 20 -8.97 18.90 9.76
N SER A 21 -8.37 19.71 10.62
CA SER A 21 -7.09 19.46 11.29
C SER A 21 -7.10 18.20 12.19
N GLN A 22 -8.15 17.98 12.99
CA GLN A 22 -8.27 16.77 13.81
C GLN A 22 -8.45 15.52 12.96
N SER A 23 -9.16 15.66 11.84
CA SER A 23 -9.35 14.57 10.88
C SER A 23 -8.04 14.10 10.24
N THR A 24 -7.04 14.97 10.14
CA THR A 24 -5.71 14.64 9.59
C THR A 24 -4.97 13.61 10.45
N VAL A 25 -5.01 13.75 11.78
CA VAL A 25 -4.36 12.80 12.71
C VAL A 25 -5.02 11.43 12.59
N SER A 26 -6.36 11.39 12.62
CA SER A 26 -7.14 10.17 12.42
C SER A 26 -6.85 9.52 11.06
N GLN A 27 -6.72 10.30 9.99
CA GLN A 27 -6.39 9.82 8.65
C GLN A 27 -5.01 9.15 8.61
N VAL A 28 -3.98 9.79 9.18
CA VAL A 28 -2.62 9.25 9.28
C VAL A 28 -2.61 7.92 10.03
N HIS A 29 -3.34 7.83 11.14
CA HIS A 29 -3.45 6.57 11.89
C HIS A 29 -4.19 5.50 11.08
N ALA A 30 -5.31 5.85 10.44
CA ALA A 30 -6.07 4.90 9.62
C ALA A 30 -5.21 4.33 8.48
N LEU A 31 -4.46 5.16 7.76
CA LEU A 31 -3.55 4.74 6.70
C LEU A 31 -2.47 3.77 7.22
N ASN A 32 -1.92 4.04 8.41
CA ASN A 32 -0.89 3.19 9.02
C ASN A 32 -1.44 1.87 9.58
N ILE A 33 -2.66 1.86 10.12
CA ILE A 33 -3.33 0.63 10.56
C ILE A 33 -3.66 -0.24 9.35
N LEU A 34 -4.23 0.35 8.29
CA LEU A 34 -4.46 -0.36 7.02
C LEU A 34 -3.17 -0.99 6.50
N ARG A 35 -2.06 -0.24 6.54
CA ARG A 35 -0.74 -0.74 6.15
C ARG A 35 -0.35 -1.98 6.96
N ALA A 36 -0.53 -1.96 8.28
CA ALA A 36 -0.24 -3.11 9.13
C ALA A 36 -1.10 -4.33 8.75
N LEU A 37 -2.40 -4.12 8.50
CA LEU A 37 -3.34 -5.18 8.12
C LEU A 37 -3.02 -5.79 6.76
N PHE A 38 -2.71 -4.99 5.73
CA PHE A 38 -2.34 -5.52 4.41
C PHE A 38 -1.00 -6.28 4.42
N ARG A 39 -0.11 -5.92 5.35
CA ARG A 39 1.17 -6.62 5.55
C ARG A 39 1.01 -7.93 6.32
N ASP A 40 -0.02 -8.07 7.15
CA ASP A 40 -0.23 -9.28 7.94
C ASP A 40 -0.53 -10.48 7.02
N THR A 41 0.31 -11.49 7.08
CA THR A 41 0.19 -12.72 6.30
C THR A 41 -0.91 -13.63 6.85
N ARG A 42 -1.22 -13.54 8.14
CA ARG A 42 -2.24 -14.35 8.82
C ARG A 42 -3.65 -14.02 8.35
N LEU A 43 -3.88 -12.79 7.87
CA LEU A 43 -5.16 -12.39 7.31
C LEU A 43 -5.40 -12.95 5.90
N GLY A 44 -4.37 -13.49 5.24
CA GLY A 44 -4.53 -14.31 4.02
C GLY A 44 -5.39 -13.65 2.93
N GLU A 45 -6.37 -14.38 2.42
CA GLU A 45 -7.28 -13.88 1.36
C GLU A 45 -8.38 -12.95 1.89
N ASN A 46 -8.57 -12.89 3.21
CA ASN A 46 -9.66 -12.12 3.82
C ASN A 46 -9.50 -10.60 3.64
N ILE A 47 -8.28 -10.12 3.35
CA ILE A 47 -8.00 -8.70 3.07
C ILE A 47 -8.17 -8.33 1.60
N ILE A 48 -8.18 -9.31 0.68
CA ILE A 48 -8.18 -9.10 -0.77
C ILE A 48 -9.36 -8.21 -1.24
N PRO A 49 -10.59 -8.38 -0.71
CA PRO A 49 -11.72 -7.53 -1.11
C PRO A 49 -11.52 -6.03 -0.86
N TYR A 50 -10.59 -5.65 0.03
CA TYR A 50 -10.37 -4.27 0.46
C TYR A 50 -9.15 -3.62 -0.21
N VAL A 51 -8.37 -4.38 -0.99
CA VAL A 51 -7.12 -3.91 -1.61
C VAL A 51 -7.37 -2.73 -2.56
N ALA A 52 -8.44 -2.78 -3.35
CA ALA A 52 -8.76 -1.72 -4.30
C ALA A 52 -9.09 -0.39 -3.59
N ASP A 53 -9.92 -0.43 -2.55
CA ASP A 53 -10.27 0.74 -1.76
C ASP A 53 -9.07 1.28 -0.96
N GLY A 54 -8.24 0.39 -0.42
CA GLY A 54 -6.98 0.76 0.23
C GLY A 54 -6.02 1.47 -0.73
N ALA A 55 -5.90 0.98 -1.97
CA ALA A 55 -5.07 1.60 -3.00
C ALA A 55 -5.61 2.98 -3.39
N LYS A 56 -6.94 3.12 -3.54
CA LYS A 56 -7.58 4.41 -3.79
C LYS A 56 -7.30 5.41 -2.68
N ALA A 57 -7.43 5.00 -1.41
CA ALA A 57 -7.13 5.86 -0.26
C ALA A 57 -5.67 6.34 -0.27
N ALA A 58 -4.72 5.44 -0.55
CA ALA A 58 -3.31 5.79 -0.66
C ALA A 58 -3.04 6.79 -1.81
N ILE A 59 -3.62 6.56 -2.98
CA ILE A 59 -3.43 7.46 -4.14
C ILE A 59 -3.98 8.86 -3.85
N LEU A 60 -5.17 8.96 -3.24
CA LEU A 60 -5.76 10.25 -2.86
C LEU A 60 -4.90 11.02 -1.85
N GLY A 61 -4.15 10.32 -0.99
CA GLY A 61 -3.27 10.96 -0.03
C GLY A 61 -1.96 11.50 -0.61
N PHE A 62 -1.57 11.13 -1.84
CA PHE A 62 -0.37 11.67 -2.50
C PHE A 62 -0.46 13.17 -2.77
N THR A 63 -1.66 13.66 -3.04
CA THR A 63 -1.91 15.08 -3.32
C THR A 63 -2.23 15.90 -2.08
N SER A 64 -2.13 15.33 -0.87
CA SER A 64 -2.42 16.04 0.37
C SER A 64 -1.41 17.17 0.60
N ALA A 65 -1.88 18.33 1.07
CA ALA A 65 -1.01 19.42 1.52
C ALA A 65 -0.25 19.03 2.81
N VAL A 66 -0.76 18.07 3.59
CA VAL A 66 -0.14 17.62 4.83
C VAL A 66 0.93 16.56 4.56
N TRP A 67 2.16 16.85 5.00
CA TRP A 67 3.30 15.96 4.83
C TRP A 67 3.08 14.56 5.43
N ALA A 68 2.56 14.48 6.65
CA ALA A 68 2.33 13.21 7.35
C ALA A 68 1.35 12.29 6.59
N VAL A 69 0.34 12.88 5.94
CA VAL A 69 -0.63 12.14 5.11
C VAL A 69 0.06 11.59 3.87
N ARG A 70 0.87 12.40 3.17
CA ARG A 70 1.65 11.94 2.01
C ARG A 70 2.56 10.78 2.38
N ASN A 71 3.33 10.89 3.47
CA ASN A 71 4.22 9.83 3.93
C ASN A 71 3.46 8.53 4.24
N SER A 72 2.39 8.62 5.04
CA SER A 72 1.58 7.45 5.43
C SER A 72 0.94 6.76 4.23
N SER A 73 0.50 7.56 3.25
CA SER A 73 -0.08 7.07 2.00
C SER A 73 0.95 6.33 1.14
N THR A 74 2.17 6.84 1.03
CA THR A 74 3.27 6.18 0.31
C THR A 74 3.64 4.84 0.95
N LEU A 75 3.69 4.78 2.29
CA LEU A 75 3.97 3.54 3.00
C LEU A 75 2.85 2.49 2.82
N LEU A 76 1.59 2.92 2.86
CA LEU A 76 0.43 2.07 2.56
C LEU A 76 0.49 1.56 1.11
N PHE A 77 0.73 2.44 0.15
CA PHE A 77 0.83 2.09 -1.26
C PHE A 77 1.94 1.06 -1.51
N SER A 78 3.14 1.29 -0.98
CA SER A 78 4.26 0.34 -1.10
C SER A 78 3.92 -1.05 -0.55
N THR A 79 3.20 -1.09 0.56
CA THR A 79 2.72 -2.35 1.17
C THR A 79 1.70 -3.04 0.28
N LEU A 80 0.75 -2.29 -0.31
CA LEU A 80 -0.25 -2.83 -1.22
C LEU A 80 0.38 -3.38 -2.51
N ILE A 81 1.35 -2.68 -3.09
CA ILE A 81 2.08 -3.16 -4.27
C ILE A 81 2.81 -4.48 -3.95
N THR A 82 3.47 -4.54 -2.79
CA THR A 82 4.07 -5.79 -2.31
C THR A 82 3.03 -6.90 -2.09
N ARG A 83 1.84 -6.56 -1.61
CA ARG A 83 0.76 -7.53 -1.37
C ARG A 83 0.15 -8.06 -2.67
N ILE A 84 0.00 -7.20 -3.68
CA ILE A 84 -0.59 -7.53 -4.98
C ILE A 84 0.39 -8.34 -5.84
N PHE A 85 1.66 -7.92 -5.90
CA PHE A 85 2.64 -8.49 -6.83
C PHE A 85 3.65 -9.44 -6.18
N GLY A 86 3.72 -9.48 -4.85
CA GLY A 86 4.73 -10.23 -4.10
C GLY A 86 6.12 -9.56 -4.12
N VAL A 87 7.04 -10.10 -3.31
CA VAL A 87 8.47 -9.76 -3.34
C VAL A 87 9.28 -11.01 -3.69
N LYS A 88 10.32 -10.86 -4.52
CA LYS A 88 11.26 -11.97 -4.76
C LYS A 88 12.01 -12.32 -3.48
N LYS A 89 11.80 -13.53 -2.94
CA LYS A 89 12.75 -14.13 -1.99
C LYS A 89 13.97 -14.56 -2.80
N GLY A 90 15.10 -13.90 -2.56
CA GLY A 90 16.35 -14.28 -3.20
C GLY A 90 16.82 -15.63 -2.68
N LYS A 91 16.59 -16.69 -3.47
CA LYS A 91 17.52 -17.77 -3.81
C LYS A 91 16.76 -18.78 -4.69
N ASP A 92 17.36 -19.06 -5.84
CA ASP A 92 17.07 -20.15 -6.77
C ASP A 92 15.73 -20.12 -7.52
N GLU A 93 15.70 -19.38 -8.63
CA GLU A 93 15.18 -19.98 -9.87
C GLU A 93 16.06 -19.58 -11.06
N LEU A 94 16.92 -20.53 -11.40
CA LEU A 94 17.69 -20.68 -12.64
C LEU A 94 16.77 -20.84 -13.88
N PHE A 95 15.79 -19.97 -14.08
CA PHE A 95 15.06 -19.93 -15.34
C PHE A 95 15.40 -18.67 -16.12
N LYS A 96 16.53 -18.76 -16.83
CA LYS A 96 16.63 -18.18 -18.18
C LYS A 96 15.36 -18.55 -18.95
N LYS A 97 14.47 -17.58 -19.18
CA LYS A 97 13.60 -17.57 -20.36
C LYS A 97 13.02 -16.17 -20.58
N ASN A 98 13.27 -15.65 -21.78
CA ASN A 98 12.72 -14.41 -22.32
C ASN A 98 11.21 -14.56 -22.57
N THR A 99 10.41 -14.73 -21.52
CA THR A 99 8.96 -14.80 -21.60
C THR A 99 8.36 -13.49 -21.11
N VAL A 100 7.27 -13.04 -21.73
CA VAL A 100 6.51 -11.83 -21.35
C VAL A 100 6.20 -11.75 -19.84
N ILE A 101 6.01 -12.89 -19.16
CA ILE A 101 5.81 -12.99 -17.70
C ILE A 101 7.02 -12.47 -16.92
N ALA A 102 8.25 -12.83 -17.31
CA ALA A 102 9.47 -12.32 -16.68
C ALA A 102 9.67 -10.82 -16.94
N LYS A 103 9.12 -10.27 -18.05
CA LYS A 103 9.14 -8.83 -18.34
C LYS A 103 8.15 -8.05 -17.46
N ILE A 104 6.98 -8.63 -17.19
CA ILE A 104 5.98 -8.06 -16.25
C ILE A 104 6.54 -8.06 -14.82
N GLY A 105 7.14 -9.16 -14.38
CA GLY A 105 7.80 -9.23 -13.07
C GLY A 105 8.96 -8.22 -12.92
N ARG A 106 9.74 -7.99 -13.98
CA ARG A 106 10.79 -6.95 -14.00
C ARG A 106 10.23 -5.52 -13.91
N ARG A 107 9.08 -5.24 -14.53
CA ARG A 107 8.39 -3.94 -14.40
C ARG A 107 7.82 -3.73 -13.00
N GLY A 108 7.26 -4.77 -12.37
CA GLY A 108 6.86 -4.70 -10.96
C GLY A 108 8.05 -4.40 -10.04
N LYS A 109 9.23 -4.94 -10.35
CA LYS A 109 10.48 -4.68 -9.62
C LYS A 109 11.00 -3.26 -9.80
N SER A 110 11.08 -2.75 -11.03
CA SER A 110 11.47 -1.35 -11.25
C SER A 110 10.44 -0.39 -10.65
N PHE A 111 9.16 -0.78 -10.60
CA PHE A 111 8.13 0.01 -9.93
C PHE A 111 8.33 0.04 -8.41
N GLN A 112 8.68 -1.07 -7.76
CA GLN A 112 9.03 -1.08 -6.33
C GLN A 112 10.30 -0.28 -6.01
N GLU A 113 11.35 -0.42 -6.83
CA GLU A 113 12.61 0.33 -6.67
C GLU A 113 12.38 1.84 -6.92
N ASN A 114 11.63 2.21 -7.95
CA ASN A 114 11.25 3.60 -8.21
C ASN A 114 10.33 4.16 -7.12
N ILE A 115 9.49 3.35 -6.47
CA ILE A 115 8.69 3.79 -5.30
C ILE A 115 9.59 4.02 -4.10
N LEU A 116 10.55 3.14 -3.83
CA LEU A 116 11.54 3.37 -2.77
C LEU A 116 12.34 4.64 -3.06
N GLU A 117 12.76 4.86 -4.31
CA GLU A 117 13.38 6.12 -4.72
C GLU A 117 12.43 7.30 -4.60
N LEU A 118 11.13 7.17 -4.90
CA LEU A 118 10.16 8.26 -4.68
C LEU A 118 9.96 8.57 -3.19
N VAL A 119 10.03 7.54 -2.33
CA VAL A 119 10.04 7.69 -0.86
C VAL A 119 11.31 8.41 -0.42
N PHE A 120 12.47 8.06 -0.98
CA PHE A 120 13.76 8.67 -0.66
C PHE A 120 13.94 10.08 -1.25
N PHE A 121 13.45 10.35 -2.46
CA PHE A 121 13.56 11.63 -3.18
C PHE A 121 12.58 12.68 -2.64
N ASN A 122 11.52 12.26 -1.95
CA ASN A 122 10.69 13.17 -1.13
C ASN A 122 11.25 13.37 0.29
N PHE A 123 12.46 12.87 0.60
CA PHE A 123 13.06 12.84 1.94
C PHE A 123 14.46 13.47 2.04
N ILE A 124 14.91 14.21 1.02
CA ILE A 124 15.96 15.25 1.14
C ILE A 124 15.42 16.54 0.54
#